data_AF-A0A1L0DFR1-F1
#
_entry.id   AF-A0A1L0DFR1-F1
#
_cell.length_a   1.000
_cell.length_b   1.000
_cell.length_c   1.000
_cell.angle_alpha   90.00
_cell.angle_beta   90.00
_cell.angle_gamma   90.00
#
_symmetry.space_group_name_H-M   'P 1'
#
loop_
_entity.id
_entity.type
_entity.pdbx_description
1 polymer ?
#
loop_
_entity_poly.entity_id
_entity_poly.type
_entity_poly.pdbx_seq_one_letter_code
_entity_poly.pdbx_strand_id
1 'polypeptide(L)'
;MTLSLSDFPLEILRQVFSNFTPSEKRHFCMKLPISCKEQDLVRAMLYEKVKIGIPATPNDDHHLLVKKEIRNLANENIRAFVSLLRMNVRYFPTDFALPLLESISDYFDKIPNVEIEGSNEDVDIYAKRMSVYSVVKLNLTGGNCCVGGDYSNLEHLKFCFEGSKPQTRFPLMLCSKSLSTIEIQGKRKLKLSQQPTFRYDWKFLPAKIMKLKFENCRVVLCTNLPKLLTHLVLVNCTLSDPELLLSNLSPQLKHVELDIGSIQSLADIQFPPSLEFFKVSNSEISDFHSVHLPIFLNLFISRTMTSSTFILSSYQT
;
A
#
# COMPACT_ATOMS: atom_id res chain seq x y z
N MET A 1 12.17 -48.01 4.14
CA MET A 1 10.79 -47.50 4.07
C MET A 1 10.83 -46.12 3.46
N THR A 2 10.23 -45.94 2.28
CA THR A 2 10.04 -44.62 1.66
C THR A 2 8.64 -44.15 2.03
N LEU A 3 8.52 -43.07 2.82
CA LEU A 3 7.23 -42.45 3.13
C LEU A 3 6.67 -41.78 1.86
N SER A 4 5.40 -42.01 1.57
CA SER A 4 4.66 -41.36 0.49
C SER A 4 4.01 -40.08 1.00
N LEU A 5 3.80 -39.09 0.11
CA LEU A 5 3.05 -37.87 0.46
C LEU A 5 1.62 -38.18 0.90
N SER A 6 1.03 -39.25 0.37
CA SER A 6 -0.31 -39.74 0.73
C SER A 6 -0.42 -40.21 2.17
N ASP A 7 0.70 -40.43 2.86
CA ASP A 7 0.73 -40.92 4.23
C ASP A 7 0.53 -39.79 5.26
N PHE A 8 0.56 -38.53 4.81
CA PHE A 8 0.43 -37.36 5.68
C PHE A 8 -0.98 -36.75 5.62
N PRO A 9 -1.54 -36.27 6.75
CA PRO A 9 -2.77 -35.48 6.76
C PRO A 9 -2.66 -34.22 5.88
N LEU A 10 -3.77 -33.82 5.25
CA LEU A 10 -3.81 -32.66 4.36
C LEU A 10 -3.40 -31.36 5.07
N GLU A 11 -3.68 -31.23 6.36
CA GLU A 11 -3.31 -30.08 7.18
C GLU A 11 -1.79 -29.96 7.32
N ILE A 12 -1.09 -31.09 7.50
CA ILE A 12 0.37 -31.14 7.57
C ILE A 12 0.96 -30.80 6.21
N LEU A 13 0.43 -31.40 5.13
CA LEU A 13 0.85 -31.07 3.77
C LEU A 13 0.65 -29.58 3.47
N ARG A 14 -0.47 -28.99 3.89
CA ARG A 14 -0.74 -27.55 3.72
C ARG A 14 0.30 -26.68 4.42
N GLN A 15 0.69 -27.02 5.64
CA GLN A 15 1.76 -26.31 6.36
C GLN A 15 3.13 -26.49 5.70
N VAL A 16 3.43 -27.68 5.17
CA VAL A 16 4.68 -27.92 4.43
C VAL A 16 4.71 -27.05 3.16
N PHE A 17 3.66 -27.12 2.34
CA PHE A 17 3.58 -26.39 1.08
C PHE A 17 3.41 -24.88 1.26
N SER A 18 2.98 -24.37 2.42
CA SER A 18 2.92 -22.92 2.66
C SER A 18 4.30 -22.28 2.73
N ASN A 19 5.34 -23.08 3.01
CA ASN A 19 6.72 -22.62 3.01
C ASN A 19 7.39 -22.69 1.62
N PHE A 20 6.68 -23.20 0.61
CA PHE A 20 7.24 -23.37 -0.74
C PHE A 20 6.93 -22.14 -1.60
N THR A 21 7.89 -21.79 -2.45
CA THR A 21 7.72 -20.80 -3.51
C THR A 21 6.69 -21.26 -4.55
N PRO A 22 6.10 -20.34 -5.33
CA PRO A 22 5.22 -20.71 -6.44
C PRO A 22 5.87 -21.66 -7.46
N SER A 23 7.17 -21.49 -7.74
CA SER A 23 7.93 -22.36 -8.65
C SER A 23 8.03 -23.79 -8.13
N GLU A 24 8.30 -23.97 -6.84
CA GLU A 24 8.33 -25.28 -6.20
C GLU A 24 6.94 -25.92 -6.19
N LYS A 25 5.90 -25.19 -5.79
CA LYS A 25 4.50 -25.67 -5.84
C LYS A 25 4.11 -26.11 -7.25
N ARG A 26 4.48 -25.34 -8.29
CA ARG A 26 4.27 -25.69 -9.70
C ARG A 26 4.98 -26.98 -10.08
N HIS A 27 6.22 -27.16 -9.66
CA HIS A 27 6.98 -28.39 -9.88
C HIS A 27 6.31 -29.60 -9.24
N PHE A 28 5.84 -29.48 -7.99
CA PHE A 28 5.07 -30.53 -7.33
C PHE A 28 3.75 -30.83 -8.06
N CYS A 29 3.00 -29.81 -8.49
CA CYS A 29 1.77 -30.00 -9.27
C CYS A 29 2.01 -30.83 -10.54
N MET A 30 3.15 -30.64 -11.21
CA MET A 30 3.51 -31.35 -12.45
C MET A 30 3.99 -32.80 -12.18
N LYS A 31 4.50 -33.09 -10.99
CA LYS A 31 5.03 -34.41 -10.62
C LYS A 31 4.00 -35.33 -9.96
N LEU A 32 2.99 -34.75 -9.31
CA LEU A 32 1.94 -35.52 -8.65
C LEU A 32 1.01 -36.17 -9.67
N PRO A 33 0.47 -37.37 -9.39
CA PRO A 33 -0.52 -38.03 -10.24
C PRO A 33 -1.71 -37.10 -10.53
N ILE A 34 -2.20 -37.16 -11.76
CA ILE A 34 -3.36 -36.36 -12.18
C ILE A 34 -4.56 -36.76 -11.33
N SER A 35 -5.28 -35.76 -10.81
CA SER A 35 -6.51 -35.93 -10.02
C SER A 35 -6.33 -36.59 -8.65
N CYS A 36 -5.12 -36.56 -8.07
CA CYS A 36 -4.93 -36.92 -6.67
C CYS A 36 -5.21 -35.73 -5.74
N LYS A 37 -5.61 -36.02 -4.48
CA LYS A 37 -5.98 -34.99 -3.49
C LYS A 37 -4.83 -34.04 -3.19
N GLU A 38 -3.61 -34.56 -3.20
CA GLU A 38 -2.38 -33.79 -2.99
C GLU A 38 -2.16 -32.82 -4.14
N GLN A 39 -2.41 -33.24 -5.40
CA GLN A 39 -2.30 -32.35 -6.55
C GLN A 39 -3.32 -31.23 -6.46
N ASP A 40 -4.57 -31.53 -6.08
CA ASP A 40 -5.62 -30.54 -5.91
C ASP A 40 -5.29 -29.54 -4.78
N LEU A 41 -4.72 -30.02 -3.66
CA LEU A 41 -4.24 -29.17 -2.57
C LEU A 41 -3.12 -28.23 -3.05
N VAL A 42 -2.07 -28.77 -3.68
CA VAL A 42 -0.93 -27.95 -4.15
C VAL A 42 -1.40 -26.97 -5.22
N ARG A 43 -2.33 -27.38 -6.10
CA ARG A 43 -2.94 -26.51 -7.11
C ARG A 43 -3.73 -25.38 -6.47
N ALA A 44 -4.59 -25.68 -5.49
CA ALA A 44 -5.34 -24.65 -4.78
C ALA A 44 -4.39 -23.62 -4.13
N MET A 45 -3.32 -24.06 -3.48
CA MET A 45 -2.31 -23.19 -2.88
C MET A 45 -1.43 -22.44 -3.88
N LEU A 46 -1.24 -22.97 -5.08
CA LEU A 46 -0.51 -22.32 -6.16
C LEU A 46 -1.31 -21.15 -6.75
N TYR A 47 -2.61 -21.35 -6.93
CA TYR A 47 -3.51 -20.37 -7.56
C TYR A 47 -4.25 -19.47 -6.55
N GLU A 48 -4.05 -19.66 -5.24
CA GLU A 48 -4.67 -18.82 -4.21
C GLU A 48 -4.31 -17.33 -4.35
N LYS A 49 -3.04 -17.05 -4.65
CA LYS A 49 -2.52 -15.69 -4.92
C LYS A 49 -1.80 -15.68 -6.26
N VAL A 50 -2.30 -14.85 -7.18
CA VAL A 50 -1.82 -14.84 -8.56
C VAL A 50 -1.47 -13.44 -9.01
N LYS A 51 -0.65 -13.34 -10.05
CA LYS A 51 -0.30 -12.07 -10.66
C LYS A 51 -0.22 -12.12 -12.18
N ILE A 52 -0.41 -10.95 -12.79
CA ILE A 52 -0.36 -10.74 -14.24
C ILE A 52 0.49 -9.50 -14.51
N GLY A 53 1.37 -9.58 -15.53
CA GLY A 53 2.17 -8.43 -15.96
C GLY A 53 3.27 -8.01 -14.97
N ILE A 54 3.66 -8.84 -14.00
CA ILE A 54 4.76 -8.51 -13.07
C ILE A 54 5.81 -9.61 -13.15
N PRO A 55 7.08 -9.29 -13.50
CA PRO A 55 8.17 -10.24 -13.40
C PRO A 55 8.28 -10.82 -11.99
N ALA A 56 8.64 -12.10 -11.86
CA ALA A 56 8.91 -12.67 -10.54
C ALA A 56 10.10 -11.98 -9.86
N THR A 57 9.86 -11.38 -8.69
CA THR A 57 10.94 -11.09 -7.75
C THR A 57 11.21 -12.32 -6.89
N PRO A 58 12.45 -12.53 -6.39
CA PRO A 58 12.80 -13.73 -5.61
C PRO A 58 11.90 -14.00 -4.40
N ASN A 59 11.32 -12.94 -3.82
CA ASN A 59 10.48 -13.02 -2.61
C ASN A 59 8.98 -12.89 -2.93
N ASP A 60 8.57 -13.07 -4.20
CA ASP A 60 7.17 -12.97 -4.56
C ASP A 60 6.43 -14.27 -4.24
N ASP A 61 5.42 -14.19 -3.39
CA ASP A 61 4.53 -15.31 -3.03
C ASP A 61 3.41 -15.53 -4.05
N HIS A 62 3.30 -14.70 -5.10
CA HIS A 62 2.27 -14.81 -6.13
C HIS A 62 2.72 -15.66 -7.32
N HIS A 63 1.84 -16.55 -7.77
CA HIS A 63 2.03 -17.31 -9.00
C HIS A 63 1.81 -16.43 -10.23
N LEU A 64 2.82 -16.35 -11.11
CA LEU A 64 2.72 -15.61 -12.38
C LEU A 64 1.86 -16.40 -13.37
N LEU A 65 0.70 -15.86 -13.73
CA LEU A 65 -0.18 -16.47 -14.71
C LEU A 65 0.27 -16.18 -16.13
N VAL A 66 0.35 -17.23 -16.93
CA VAL A 66 0.43 -17.10 -18.39
C VAL A 66 -0.96 -17.12 -19.02
N LYS A 67 -1.09 -16.66 -20.28
CA LYS A 67 -2.37 -16.60 -21.02
C LYS A 67 -3.22 -17.86 -20.90
N LYS A 68 -2.57 -19.02 -21.05
CA LYS A 68 -3.23 -20.33 -21.05
C LYS A 68 -3.82 -20.64 -19.68
N GLU A 69 -3.12 -20.29 -18.60
CA GLU A 69 -3.59 -20.51 -17.23
C GLU A 69 -4.77 -19.58 -16.91
N ILE A 70 -4.71 -18.32 -17.32
CA ILE A 70 -5.83 -17.36 -17.15
C ILE A 70 -7.10 -17.91 -17.81
N ARG A 71 -7.02 -18.36 -19.06
CA ARG A 71 -8.16 -18.96 -19.77
C ARG A 71 -8.63 -20.26 -19.11
N ASN A 72 -7.71 -21.09 -18.64
CA ASN A 72 -8.07 -22.33 -17.98
C ASN A 72 -8.75 -22.11 -16.63
N LEU A 73 -8.36 -21.08 -15.87
CA LEU A 73 -9.06 -20.68 -14.66
C LEU A 73 -10.46 -20.13 -14.98
N ALA A 74 -10.56 -19.23 -15.97
CA ALA A 74 -11.84 -18.66 -16.39
C ALA A 74 -12.83 -19.69 -16.92
N ASN A 75 -12.34 -20.72 -17.62
CA ASN A 75 -13.14 -21.83 -18.15
C ASN A 75 -13.26 -23.02 -17.17
N GLU A 76 -12.83 -22.87 -15.92
CA GLU A 76 -12.87 -23.90 -14.87
C GLU A 76 -12.11 -25.22 -15.19
N ASN A 77 -11.24 -25.20 -16.22
CA ASN A 77 -10.29 -26.28 -16.53
C ASN A 77 -9.22 -26.43 -15.44
N ILE A 78 -8.90 -25.33 -14.75
CA ILE A 78 -8.13 -25.33 -13.50
C ILE A 78 -9.13 -24.99 -12.40
N ARG A 79 -9.49 -25.99 -11.59
CA ARG A 79 -10.35 -25.80 -10.43
C ARG A 79 -9.52 -25.26 -9.27
N ALA A 80 -9.48 -23.95 -9.13
CA ALA A 80 -8.86 -23.27 -8.00
C ALA A 80 -9.59 -21.96 -7.70
N PHE A 81 -9.59 -21.57 -6.43
CA PHE A 81 -10.10 -20.29 -5.98
C PHE A 81 -8.98 -19.27 -5.92
N VAL A 82 -9.12 -18.16 -6.66
CA VAL A 82 -8.20 -17.04 -6.60
C VAL A 82 -8.69 -16.06 -5.55
N SER A 83 -7.97 -15.98 -4.43
CA SER A 83 -8.29 -15.07 -3.32
C SER A 83 -7.75 -13.65 -3.54
N LEU A 84 -6.64 -13.53 -4.27
CA LEU A 84 -5.95 -12.27 -4.53
C LEU A 84 -5.34 -12.28 -5.93
N LEU A 85 -5.66 -11.26 -6.71
CA LEU A 85 -5.06 -11.01 -8.01
C LEU A 85 -4.28 -9.70 -7.96
N ARG A 86 -2.98 -9.75 -8.29
CA ARG A 86 -2.16 -8.57 -8.50
C ARG A 86 -1.90 -8.33 -9.99
N MET A 87 -2.30 -7.18 -10.50
CA MET A 87 -2.11 -6.79 -11.89
C MET A 87 -1.13 -5.62 -11.96
N ASN A 88 -0.08 -5.74 -12.77
CA ASN A 88 0.65 -4.56 -13.22
C ASN A 88 0.37 -4.33 -14.69
N VAL A 89 -0.45 -3.31 -14.94
CA VAL A 89 -0.95 -3.00 -16.28
C VAL A 89 0.13 -2.36 -17.16
N ARG A 90 1.21 -1.83 -16.58
CA ARG A 90 2.35 -1.25 -17.32
C ARG A 90 3.09 -2.28 -18.17
N TYR A 91 3.21 -3.53 -17.69
CA TYR A 91 3.85 -4.61 -18.44
C TYR A 91 2.85 -5.61 -19.01
N PHE A 92 1.57 -5.24 -19.08
CA PHE A 92 0.54 -6.05 -19.71
C PHE A 92 0.12 -5.37 -21.01
N PRO A 93 0.65 -5.80 -22.18
CA PRO A 93 0.46 -5.08 -23.44
C PRO A 93 -1.02 -4.97 -23.80
N THR A 94 -1.49 -3.76 -24.10
CA THR A 94 -2.91 -3.46 -24.38
C THR A 94 -3.48 -4.35 -25.49
N ASP A 95 -2.76 -4.55 -26.58
CA ASP A 95 -3.21 -5.30 -27.75
C ASP A 95 -3.51 -6.77 -27.42
N PHE A 96 -2.88 -7.28 -26.37
CA PHE A 96 -3.04 -8.65 -25.92
C PHE A 96 -3.98 -8.77 -24.72
N ALA A 97 -3.83 -7.84 -23.78
CA ALA A 97 -4.49 -7.84 -22.50
C ALA A 97 -5.98 -7.55 -22.62
N LEU A 98 -6.34 -6.51 -23.37
CA LEU A 98 -7.71 -6.01 -23.43
C LEU A 98 -8.67 -7.04 -24.03
N PRO A 99 -8.36 -7.69 -25.18
CA PRO A 99 -9.24 -8.74 -25.71
C PRO A 99 -9.39 -9.94 -24.78
N LEU A 100 -8.33 -10.26 -24.01
CA LEU A 100 -8.41 -11.31 -23.02
C LEU A 100 -9.35 -10.91 -21.88
N LEU A 101 -9.15 -9.74 -21.27
CA LEU A 101 -9.99 -9.26 -20.16
C LEU A 101 -11.46 -9.14 -20.55
N GLU A 102 -11.74 -8.61 -21.74
CA GLU A 102 -13.11 -8.52 -22.27
C GLU A 102 -13.75 -9.90 -22.43
N SER A 103 -12.98 -10.90 -22.88
CA SER A 103 -13.49 -12.26 -23.08
C SER A 103 -13.76 -13.05 -21.79
N ILE A 104 -13.23 -12.59 -20.65
CA ILE A 104 -13.33 -13.30 -19.36
C ILE A 104 -13.64 -12.33 -18.21
N SER A 105 -14.39 -11.25 -18.46
CA SER A 105 -14.75 -10.24 -17.46
C SER A 105 -15.42 -10.86 -16.23
N ASP A 106 -16.35 -11.78 -16.46
CA ASP A 106 -17.13 -12.44 -15.40
C ASP A 106 -16.25 -13.25 -14.44
N TYR A 107 -15.08 -13.70 -14.90
CA TYR A 107 -14.12 -14.39 -14.05
C TYR A 107 -13.41 -13.41 -13.11
N PHE A 108 -13.02 -12.22 -13.58
CA PHE A 108 -12.39 -11.20 -12.74
C PHE A 108 -13.33 -10.67 -11.67
N ASP A 109 -14.62 -10.55 -11.98
CA ASP A 109 -15.65 -10.09 -11.03
C ASP A 109 -15.82 -11.05 -9.85
N LYS A 110 -15.48 -12.34 -10.02
CA LYS A 110 -15.51 -13.35 -8.95
C LYS A 110 -14.31 -13.28 -8.02
N ILE A 111 -13.25 -12.57 -8.40
CA ILE A 111 -12.04 -12.44 -7.57
C ILE A 111 -12.31 -11.37 -6.51
N PRO A 112 -12.26 -11.70 -5.22
CA PRO A 112 -12.70 -10.77 -4.17
C PRO A 112 -11.72 -9.62 -3.94
N ASN A 113 -10.41 -9.86 -4.13
CA ASN A 113 -9.37 -8.87 -3.87
C ASN A 113 -8.51 -8.68 -5.12
N VAL A 114 -8.59 -7.49 -5.71
CA VAL A 114 -7.77 -7.10 -6.85
C VAL A 114 -6.85 -5.95 -6.44
N GLU A 115 -5.55 -6.10 -6.70
CA GLU A 115 -4.56 -5.03 -6.61
C GLU A 115 -4.13 -4.62 -8.01
N ILE A 116 -4.20 -3.33 -8.32
CA ILE A 116 -3.79 -2.81 -9.63
C ILE A 116 -2.61 -1.85 -9.46
N GLU A 117 -1.61 -1.98 -10.33
CA GLU A 117 -0.44 -1.12 -10.42
C GLU A 117 -0.20 -0.66 -11.86
N GLY A 118 0.01 0.63 -12.10
CA GLY A 118 0.29 1.14 -13.44
C GLY A 118 0.21 2.65 -13.57
N SER A 119 0.30 3.19 -14.78
CA SER A 119 0.02 4.62 -15.00
C SER A 119 -1.48 4.91 -14.89
N ASN A 120 -1.87 6.15 -14.64
CA ASN A 120 -3.31 6.48 -14.61
C ASN A 120 -3.98 6.20 -15.96
N GLU A 121 -3.28 6.51 -17.05
CA GLU A 121 -3.74 6.28 -18.42
C GLU A 121 -3.97 4.79 -18.66
N ASP A 122 -3.02 3.94 -18.25
CA ASP A 122 -3.19 2.49 -18.33
C ASP A 122 -4.38 2.06 -17.48
N VAL A 123 -4.41 2.38 -16.19
CA VAL A 123 -5.50 1.95 -15.30
C VAL A 123 -6.87 2.39 -15.81
N ASP A 124 -7.01 3.61 -16.35
CA ASP A 124 -8.26 4.09 -16.92
C ASP A 124 -8.70 3.29 -18.17
N ILE A 125 -7.75 2.86 -19.01
CA ILE A 125 -8.01 1.96 -20.15
C ILE A 125 -8.56 0.61 -19.67
N TYR A 126 -8.02 0.08 -18.57
CA TYR A 126 -8.45 -1.20 -17.99
C TYR A 126 -9.78 -1.08 -17.24
N ALA A 127 -9.97 -0.03 -16.45
CA ALA A 127 -11.18 0.24 -15.67
C ALA A 127 -12.45 0.40 -16.54
N LYS A 128 -12.29 0.76 -17.82
CA LYS A 128 -13.40 0.83 -18.78
C LYS A 128 -13.87 -0.54 -19.29
N ARG A 129 -13.13 -1.62 -19.03
CA ARG A 129 -13.35 -2.95 -19.63
C ARG A 129 -13.59 -4.07 -18.63
N MET A 130 -13.33 -3.83 -17.35
CA MET A 130 -13.59 -4.78 -16.27
C MET A 130 -14.21 -4.05 -15.08
N SER A 131 -14.94 -4.77 -14.25
CA SER A 131 -15.39 -4.21 -12.98
C SER A 131 -14.19 -3.84 -12.12
N VAL A 132 -14.23 -2.64 -11.56
CA VAL A 132 -13.26 -2.17 -10.57
C VAL A 132 -13.78 -2.28 -9.15
N TYR A 133 -14.97 -2.88 -8.96
CA TYR A 133 -15.59 -3.02 -7.64
C TYR A 133 -14.73 -3.88 -6.69
N SER A 134 -14.07 -4.92 -7.18
CA SER A 134 -13.20 -5.79 -6.37
C SER A 134 -11.80 -5.21 -6.13
N VAL A 135 -11.52 -3.99 -6.62
CA VAL A 135 -10.20 -3.37 -6.44
C VAL A 135 -10.07 -2.84 -5.01
N VAL A 136 -9.24 -3.51 -4.21
CA VAL A 136 -8.96 -3.15 -2.81
C VAL A 136 -7.72 -2.28 -2.67
N LYS A 137 -6.80 -2.34 -3.65
CA LYS A 137 -5.57 -1.57 -3.66
C LYS A 137 -5.22 -1.04 -5.04
N LEU A 138 -4.86 0.22 -5.10
CA LEU A 138 -4.50 0.91 -6.34
C LEU A 138 -3.17 1.65 -6.18
N ASN A 139 -2.18 1.27 -6.97
CA ASN A 139 -0.85 1.88 -7.01
C ASN A 139 -0.66 2.60 -8.35
N LEU A 140 -0.83 3.92 -8.33
CA LEU A 140 -0.74 4.76 -9.51
C LEU A 140 0.65 5.35 -9.66
N THR A 141 1.20 5.24 -10.85
CA THR A 141 2.44 5.89 -11.26
C THR A 141 2.14 7.02 -12.23
N GLY A 142 2.96 8.07 -12.21
CA GLY A 142 2.80 9.20 -13.13
C GLY A 142 2.07 10.39 -12.50
N GLY A 143 2.09 11.52 -13.20
CA GLY A 143 1.80 12.85 -12.63
C GLY A 143 0.33 13.29 -12.62
N ASN A 144 -0.55 12.56 -13.30
CA ASN A 144 -1.98 12.78 -13.18
C ASN A 144 -2.51 11.96 -11.98
N CYS A 145 -3.67 12.29 -11.45
CA CYS A 145 -4.25 11.50 -10.36
C CYS A 145 -5.63 10.95 -10.73
N CYS A 146 -6.23 11.42 -11.81
CA CYS A 146 -7.61 11.10 -12.15
C CYS A 146 -7.70 9.72 -12.81
N VAL A 147 -8.39 8.80 -12.14
CA VAL A 147 -8.77 7.51 -12.72
C VAL A 147 -10.30 7.43 -12.67
N GLY A 148 -10.93 7.10 -13.79
CA GLY A 148 -12.38 6.87 -13.84
C GLY A 148 -12.76 5.52 -13.23
N GLY A 149 -13.98 5.41 -12.70
CA GLY A 149 -14.55 4.16 -12.21
C GLY A 149 -15.12 4.25 -10.78
N ASP A 150 -15.95 3.28 -10.43
CA ASP A 150 -16.50 3.13 -9.09
C ASP A 150 -15.65 2.18 -8.24
N TYR A 151 -14.68 2.76 -7.53
CA TYR A 151 -13.76 2.07 -6.64
C TYR A 151 -14.33 1.90 -5.22
N SER A 152 -15.59 1.47 -5.10
CA SER A 152 -16.30 1.43 -3.82
C SER A 152 -15.60 0.63 -2.69
N ASN A 153 -14.83 -0.41 -3.03
CA ASN A 153 -14.09 -1.22 -2.06
C ASN A 153 -12.60 -0.86 -1.94
N LEU A 154 -12.14 0.22 -2.56
CA LEU A 154 -10.74 0.61 -2.49
C LEU A 154 -10.37 1.00 -1.07
N GLU A 155 -9.46 0.26 -0.46
CA GLU A 155 -8.99 0.46 0.92
C GLU A 155 -7.64 1.19 0.97
N HIS A 156 -6.78 0.93 -0.01
CA HIS A 156 -5.43 1.46 -0.10
C HIS A 156 -5.19 2.14 -1.45
N LEU A 157 -4.83 3.42 -1.41
CA LEU A 157 -4.45 4.19 -2.59
C LEU A 157 -3.02 4.72 -2.45
N LYS A 158 -2.16 4.38 -3.41
CA LYS A 158 -0.78 4.86 -3.48
C LYS A 158 -0.54 5.64 -4.77
N PHE A 159 0.08 6.81 -4.66
CA PHE A 159 0.57 7.60 -5.79
C PHE A 159 2.08 7.68 -5.79
N CYS A 160 2.69 7.39 -6.94
CA CYS A 160 4.13 7.43 -7.19
C CYS A 160 4.43 8.45 -8.30
N PHE A 161 4.94 9.61 -7.92
CA PHE A 161 5.24 10.71 -8.85
C PHE A 161 6.67 10.58 -9.39
N GLU A 162 6.80 10.27 -10.68
CA GLU A 162 8.11 10.19 -11.36
C GLU A 162 8.66 11.58 -11.77
N GLY A 163 7.81 12.61 -11.82
CA GLY A 163 8.10 13.96 -12.31
C GLY A 163 7.80 15.10 -11.32
N SER A 164 8.15 16.33 -11.70
CA SER A 164 8.26 17.50 -10.80
C SER A 164 6.97 18.29 -10.56
N LYS A 165 5.88 18.02 -11.30
CA LYS A 165 4.62 18.76 -11.14
C LYS A 165 3.42 17.81 -11.17
N PRO A 166 2.77 17.54 -10.02
CA PRO A 166 1.44 16.97 -10.04
C PRO A 166 0.55 18.02 -10.73
N GLN A 167 -0.06 17.67 -11.86
CA GLN A 167 -0.79 18.66 -12.65
C GLN A 167 -2.18 18.98 -12.09
N THR A 168 -2.64 18.32 -11.04
CA THR A 168 -4.05 18.39 -10.66
C THR A 168 -4.28 18.40 -9.15
N ARG A 169 -5.41 19.04 -8.80
CA ARG A 169 -6.11 18.84 -7.54
C ARG A 169 -6.34 17.34 -7.38
N PHE A 170 -6.17 16.80 -6.18
CA PHE A 170 -6.50 15.42 -5.88
C PHE A 170 -7.88 15.09 -6.48
N PRO A 171 -8.04 13.96 -7.19
CA PRO A 171 -9.29 13.66 -7.84
C PRO A 171 -10.30 13.40 -6.74
N LEU A 172 -11.16 14.39 -6.54
CA LEU A 172 -12.34 14.31 -5.69
C LEU A 172 -13.31 13.19 -6.11
N MET A 173 -13.01 12.48 -7.21
CA MET A 173 -13.86 11.45 -7.79
C MET A 173 -13.58 10.04 -7.26
N LEU A 174 -12.51 9.81 -6.48
CA LEU A 174 -12.35 8.54 -5.77
C LEU A 174 -13.20 8.55 -4.49
N CYS A 175 -14.52 8.49 -4.68
CA CYS A 175 -15.54 8.41 -3.63
C CYS A 175 -15.61 7.00 -3.02
N SER A 176 -14.47 6.40 -2.68
CA SER A 176 -14.49 5.12 -1.97
C SER A 176 -14.93 5.33 -0.53
N LYS A 177 -16.01 4.63 -0.13
CA LYS A 177 -16.48 4.59 1.25
C LYS A 177 -15.60 3.75 2.17
N SER A 178 -14.64 3.02 1.59
CA SER A 178 -13.77 2.06 2.28
C SER A 178 -12.31 2.54 2.35
N LEU A 179 -11.96 3.66 1.69
CA LEU A 179 -10.59 4.14 1.66
C LEU A 179 -10.11 4.52 3.05
N SER A 180 -9.12 3.77 3.54
CA SER A 180 -8.56 3.90 4.89
C SER A 180 -7.11 4.37 4.85
N THR A 181 -6.39 4.11 3.75
CA THR A 181 -4.96 4.38 3.61
C THR A 181 -4.66 5.15 2.32
N ILE A 182 -3.95 6.26 2.45
CA ILE A 182 -3.36 6.99 1.31
C ILE A 182 -1.86 7.10 1.50
N GLU A 183 -1.11 6.71 0.48
CA GLU A 183 0.33 6.88 0.38
C GLU A 183 0.69 7.76 -0.82
N ILE A 184 1.52 8.78 -0.62
CA ILE A 184 2.01 9.66 -1.68
C ILE A 184 3.53 9.65 -1.64
N GLN A 185 4.15 9.24 -2.74
CA GLN A 185 5.58 9.08 -2.86
C GLN A 185 6.11 9.89 -4.05
N GLY A 186 6.94 10.88 -3.74
CA GLY A 186 7.74 11.62 -4.71
C GLY A 186 9.08 10.94 -4.98
N LYS A 187 9.76 11.38 -6.03
CA LYS A 187 11.09 10.90 -6.41
C LYS A 187 12.18 11.49 -5.49
N ARG A 188 12.97 10.62 -4.83
CA ARG A 188 14.03 10.97 -3.87
C ARG A 188 15.10 11.97 -4.37
N LYS A 189 15.32 12.10 -5.69
CA LYS A 189 16.43 12.87 -6.27
C LYS A 189 16.05 14.26 -6.79
N LEU A 190 14.83 14.73 -6.54
CA LEU A 190 14.41 16.06 -7.01
C LEU A 190 14.95 17.14 -6.08
N LYS A 191 15.44 18.25 -6.65
CA LYS A 191 15.73 19.46 -5.87
C LYS A 191 14.45 19.91 -5.15
N LEU A 192 14.57 20.55 -3.99
CA LEU A 192 13.44 21.08 -3.21
C LEU A 192 12.43 21.89 -4.07
N SER A 193 12.93 22.73 -4.97
CA SER A 193 12.09 23.53 -5.90
C SER A 193 11.35 22.71 -6.96
N GLN A 194 11.73 21.45 -7.16
CA GLN A 194 11.15 20.51 -8.10
C GLN A 194 10.30 19.45 -7.40
N GLN A 195 10.20 19.48 -6.07
CA GLN A 195 9.35 18.55 -5.36
C GLN A 195 7.88 18.81 -5.69
N PRO A 196 7.08 17.74 -5.85
CA PRO A 196 5.66 17.87 -6.03
C PRO A 196 5.07 18.61 -4.82
N THR A 197 4.40 19.74 -5.07
CA THR A 197 3.74 20.54 -4.03
C THR A 197 2.29 20.13 -3.93
N PHE A 198 1.91 19.71 -2.73
CA PHE A 198 0.57 19.29 -2.43
C PHE A 198 -0.08 20.28 -1.49
N ARG A 199 -1.09 20.99 -2.00
CA ARG A 199 -1.97 21.83 -1.20
C ARG A 199 -3.22 21.05 -0.90
N TYR A 200 -3.26 20.41 0.27
CA TYR A 200 -4.41 19.62 0.69
C TYR A 200 -5.27 20.43 1.64
N ASP A 201 -6.53 20.58 1.27
CA ASP A 201 -7.56 20.77 2.26
C ASP A 201 -8.06 19.38 2.67
N TRP A 202 -7.70 18.97 3.88
CA TRP A 202 -7.96 17.63 4.40
C TRP A 202 -9.45 17.31 4.46
N LYS A 203 -10.35 18.31 4.38
CA LYS A 203 -11.80 18.09 4.31
C LYS A 203 -12.25 17.30 3.08
N PHE A 204 -11.41 17.24 2.04
CA PHE A 204 -11.68 16.50 0.81
C PHE A 204 -11.23 15.04 0.87
N LEU A 205 -10.50 14.66 1.92
CA LEU A 205 -10.17 13.27 2.16
C LEU A 205 -11.42 12.51 2.63
N PRO A 206 -11.61 11.26 2.19
CA PRO A 206 -12.63 10.37 2.76
C PRO A 206 -12.62 10.36 4.29
N ALA A 207 -13.81 10.48 4.88
CA ALA A 207 -13.98 10.63 6.33
C ALA A 207 -13.42 9.45 7.15
N LYS A 208 -13.25 8.27 6.53
CA LYS A 208 -12.72 7.05 7.16
C LYS A 208 -11.20 6.88 7.04
N ILE A 209 -10.47 7.88 6.55
CA ILE A 209 -9.01 7.76 6.45
C ILE A 209 -8.38 7.62 7.83
N MET A 210 -7.65 6.53 7.98
CA MET A 210 -6.94 6.15 9.20
C MET A 210 -5.43 6.32 9.06
N LYS A 211 -4.89 6.20 7.84
CA LYS A 211 -3.44 6.25 7.59
C LYS A 211 -3.12 7.20 6.45
N LEU A 212 -2.22 8.15 6.72
CA LEU A 212 -1.65 9.05 5.73
C LEU A 212 -0.14 8.93 5.74
N LYS A 213 0.42 8.69 4.56
CA LYS A 213 1.86 8.61 4.36
C LYS A 213 2.29 9.49 3.20
N PHE A 214 3.26 10.34 3.44
CA PHE A 214 3.90 11.18 2.43
C PHE A 214 5.41 10.94 2.46
N GLU A 215 6.02 10.77 1.29
CA GLU A 215 7.46 10.60 1.16
C GLU A 215 8.02 11.51 0.05
N ASN A 216 9.10 12.25 0.32
CA ASN A 216 9.82 13.08 -0.66
C ASN A 216 8.93 14.10 -1.38
N CYS A 217 8.04 14.75 -0.63
CA CYS A 217 7.01 15.66 -1.15
C CYS A 217 6.96 16.97 -0.35
N ARG A 218 6.48 18.06 -0.99
CA ARG A 218 6.13 19.29 -0.27
C ARG A 218 4.67 19.26 0.12
N VAL A 219 4.36 19.37 1.42
CA VAL A 219 3.00 19.33 1.96
C VAL A 219 2.66 20.70 2.54
N VAL A 220 1.61 21.32 2.01
CA VAL A 220 1.06 22.59 2.48
C VAL A 220 -0.20 22.30 3.27
N LEU A 221 -0.15 22.53 4.57
CA LEU A 221 -1.26 22.33 5.50
C LEU A 221 -2.23 23.49 5.37
N CYS A 222 -3.52 23.20 5.17
CA CYS A 222 -4.55 24.24 5.02
C CYS A 222 -5.69 24.13 6.05
N THR A 223 -5.86 22.98 6.73
CA THR A 223 -6.98 22.70 7.64
C THR A 223 -6.59 21.66 8.70
N ASN A 224 -7.54 21.31 9.59
CA ASN A 224 -7.40 20.24 10.59
C ASN A 224 -7.26 18.87 9.93
N LEU A 225 -6.47 17.98 10.55
CA LEU A 225 -6.33 16.59 10.12
C LEU A 225 -7.68 15.83 10.19
N PRO A 226 -7.88 14.78 9.38
CA PRO A 226 -9.07 13.93 9.48
C PRO A 226 -9.26 13.38 10.89
N LYS A 227 -10.50 13.43 11.40
CA LYS A 227 -10.81 13.06 12.80
C LYS A 227 -10.47 11.61 13.15
N LEU A 228 -10.55 10.70 12.17
CA LEU A 228 -10.25 9.27 12.33
C LEU A 228 -8.79 8.91 12.01
N LEU A 229 -7.94 9.90 11.74
CA LEU A 229 -6.54 9.65 11.42
C LEU A 229 -5.83 9.08 12.65
N THR A 230 -5.28 7.88 12.51
CA THR A 230 -4.53 7.15 13.55
C THR A 230 -3.04 7.10 13.25
N HIS A 231 -2.63 7.16 11.98
CA HIS A 231 -1.22 7.12 11.57
C HIS A 231 -0.91 8.27 10.60
N LEU A 232 0.12 9.05 10.92
CA LEU A 232 0.67 10.09 10.06
C LEU A 232 2.17 9.88 9.88
N VAL A 233 2.62 9.71 8.64
CA VAL A 233 4.03 9.50 8.31
C VAL A 233 4.44 10.50 7.25
N LEU A 234 5.38 11.38 7.57
CA LEU A 234 5.92 12.41 6.67
C LEU A 234 7.44 12.23 6.59
N VAL A 235 7.93 11.59 5.51
CA VAL A 235 9.35 11.24 5.37
C VAL A 235 10.02 12.04 4.28
N ASN A 236 11.13 12.72 4.58
CA ASN A 236 11.82 13.62 3.65
C ASN A 236 10.85 14.64 3.03
N CYS A 237 9.90 15.13 3.83
CA CYS A 237 8.91 16.10 3.39
C CYS A 237 9.35 17.52 3.71
N THR A 238 8.87 18.48 2.94
CA THR A 238 8.91 19.90 3.33
C THR A 238 7.53 20.36 3.75
N LEU A 239 7.43 20.92 4.96
CA LEU A 239 6.22 21.56 5.46
C LEU A 239 6.36 23.07 5.34
N SER A 240 5.27 23.75 5.00
CA SER A 240 5.24 25.22 5.02
C SER A 240 5.23 25.76 6.46
N ASP A 241 4.63 25.03 7.39
CA ASP A 241 4.45 25.40 8.80
C ASP A 241 4.33 24.11 9.62
N PRO A 242 5.46 23.56 10.11
CA PRO A 242 5.46 22.33 10.90
C PRO A 242 4.82 22.52 12.30
N GLU A 243 4.91 23.72 12.88
CA GLU A 243 4.30 24.04 14.18
C GLU A 243 2.77 24.00 14.11
N LEU A 244 2.19 24.47 13.00
CA LEU A 244 0.76 24.36 12.73
C LEU A 244 0.29 22.89 12.61
N LEU A 245 1.12 21.98 12.10
CA LEU A 245 0.80 20.55 12.08
C LEU A 245 0.66 20.01 13.51
N LEU A 246 1.65 20.34 14.33
CA LEU A 246 1.81 19.80 15.67
C LEU A 246 0.76 20.35 16.65
N SER A 247 0.32 21.59 16.44
CA SER A 247 -0.80 22.18 17.19
C SER A 247 -2.17 21.63 16.79
N ASN A 248 -2.29 20.97 15.63
CA ASN A 248 -3.56 20.45 15.10
C ASN A 248 -3.57 18.92 14.92
N LEU A 249 -2.83 18.19 15.77
CA LEU A 249 -2.86 16.74 15.78
C LEU A 249 -4.26 16.20 16.12
N SER A 250 -4.69 15.16 15.41
CA SER A 250 -5.98 14.52 15.68
C SER A 250 -5.99 13.87 17.08
N PRO A 251 -7.08 13.96 17.85
CA PRO A 251 -7.19 13.32 19.17
C PRO A 251 -7.17 11.78 19.12
N GLN A 252 -7.28 11.16 17.93
CA GLN A 252 -7.20 9.71 17.74
C GLN A 252 -5.83 9.25 17.21
N LEU A 253 -4.89 10.17 17.03
CA LEU A 253 -3.59 9.86 16.44
C LEU A 253 -2.79 8.98 17.40
N LYS A 254 -2.33 7.83 16.90
CA LYS A 254 -1.55 6.83 17.66
C LYS A 254 -0.09 6.80 17.24
N HIS A 255 0.17 7.05 15.96
CA HIS A 255 1.49 6.94 15.37
C HIS A 255 1.81 8.18 14.54
N VAL A 256 2.93 8.82 14.86
CA VAL A 256 3.46 9.95 14.12
C VAL A 256 4.94 9.74 13.83
N GLU A 257 5.31 9.83 12.55
CA GLU A 257 6.70 9.87 12.11
C GLU A 257 6.92 11.09 11.23
N LEU A 258 7.81 11.98 11.67
CA LEU A 258 8.14 13.24 11.03
C LEU A 258 9.64 13.28 10.76
N ASP A 259 10.04 12.94 9.55
CA ASP A 259 11.40 13.19 9.07
C ASP A 259 11.39 14.47 8.22
N ILE A 260 11.34 15.60 8.93
CA ILE A 260 11.22 16.94 8.38
C ILE A 260 12.27 17.87 9.01
N GLY A 261 13.03 18.55 8.15
CA GLY A 261 14.24 19.29 8.54
C GLY A 261 14.04 20.61 9.30
N SER A 262 12.86 20.89 9.84
CA SER A 262 12.46 22.26 10.18
C SER A 262 11.77 22.44 11.52
N ILE A 263 11.57 21.39 12.34
CA ILE A 263 10.99 21.56 13.68
C ILE A 263 12.06 22.11 14.62
N GLN A 264 11.83 23.30 15.19
CA GLN A 264 12.78 23.98 16.09
C GLN A 264 12.42 23.82 17.58
N SER A 265 11.14 23.63 17.89
CA SER A 265 10.66 23.52 19.26
C SER A 265 9.47 22.57 19.33
N LEU A 266 9.34 21.89 20.47
CA LEU A 266 8.12 21.18 20.84
C LEU A 266 7.33 21.88 21.96
N ALA A 267 7.77 23.07 22.38
CA ALA A 267 7.08 23.86 23.39
C ALA A 267 5.62 24.10 22.98
N ASP A 268 4.72 24.05 23.96
CA ASP A 268 3.28 24.29 23.80
C ASP A 268 2.52 23.27 22.93
N ILE A 269 3.18 22.20 22.44
CA ILE A 269 2.50 21.12 21.74
C ILE A 269 1.68 20.29 22.73
N GLN A 270 0.38 20.20 22.46
CA GLN A 270 -0.51 19.28 23.14
C GLN A 270 -0.57 17.96 22.38
N PHE A 271 0.23 17.00 22.84
CA PHE A 271 0.17 15.65 22.28
C PHE A 271 -1.17 14.99 22.59
N PRO A 272 -1.82 14.33 21.62
CA PRO A 272 -3.08 13.65 21.88
C PRO A 272 -2.85 12.49 22.85
N PRO A 273 -3.77 12.25 23.80
CA PRO A 273 -3.60 11.23 24.83
C PRO A 273 -3.53 9.79 24.26
N SER A 274 -3.99 9.59 23.03
CA SER A 274 -3.91 8.31 22.31
C SER A 274 -2.54 8.05 21.67
N LEU A 275 -1.60 9.00 21.70
CA LEU A 275 -0.34 8.86 20.97
C LEU A 275 0.56 7.84 21.65
N GLU A 276 0.86 6.77 20.92
CA GLU A 276 1.67 5.62 21.37
C GLU A 276 3.09 5.66 20.79
N PHE A 277 3.27 6.33 19.64
CA PHE A 277 4.55 6.44 18.94
C PHE A 277 4.71 7.83 18.32
N PHE A 278 5.81 8.51 18.66
CA PHE A 278 6.21 9.78 18.05
C PHE A 278 7.69 9.75 17.72
N LYS A 279 7.98 9.80 16.42
CA LYS A 279 9.35 9.89 15.91
C LYS A 279 9.53 11.20 15.17
N VAL A 280 10.56 11.94 15.53
CA VAL A 280 11.03 13.10 14.79
C VAL A 280 12.49 12.89 14.40
N SER A 281 12.75 13.00 13.11
CA SER A 281 14.09 12.91 12.56
C SER A 281 14.46 14.19 11.83
N ASN A 282 15.76 14.47 11.80
CA ASN A 282 16.36 15.62 11.13
C ASN A 282 15.88 16.99 11.65
N SER A 283 15.38 17.05 12.89
CA SER A 283 14.91 18.29 13.52
C SER A 283 16.00 19.01 14.32
N GLU A 284 15.83 20.31 14.53
CA GLU A 284 16.69 21.16 15.37
C GLU A 284 16.03 21.48 16.72
N ILE A 285 15.25 20.53 17.26
CA ILE A 285 14.56 20.70 18.54
C ILE A 285 15.60 21.00 19.62
N SER A 286 15.52 22.22 20.17
CA SER A 286 16.40 22.70 21.23
C SER A 286 15.70 22.84 22.57
N ASP A 287 14.37 22.88 22.57
CA ASP A 287 13.53 23.12 23.74
C ASP A 287 12.46 22.05 23.93
N PHE A 288 12.37 21.55 25.16
CA PHE A 288 11.40 20.58 25.68
C PHE A 288 10.68 21.08 26.92
N HIS A 289 10.90 22.34 27.32
CA HIS A 289 10.25 22.92 28.48
C HIS A 289 8.72 22.88 28.31
N SER A 290 8.03 22.48 29.36
CA SER A 290 6.57 22.42 29.42
C SER A 290 5.90 21.43 28.46
N VAL A 291 6.63 20.47 27.89
CA VAL A 291 6.04 19.43 27.06
C VAL A 291 5.35 18.37 27.93
N HIS A 292 4.03 18.24 27.76
CA HIS A 292 3.25 17.18 28.38
C HIS A 292 3.21 15.95 27.47
N LEU A 293 4.01 14.93 27.80
CA LEU A 293 4.04 13.67 27.05
C LEU A 293 2.95 12.70 27.55
N PRO A 294 2.25 12.00 26.65
CA PRO A 294 1.35 10.91 27.02
C PRO A 294 2.09 9.77 27.73
N ILE A 295 1.40 9.08 28.65
CA ILE A 295 1.98 8.07 29.55
C ILE A 295 2.62 6.90 28.78
N PHE A 296 2.04 6.49 27.65
CA PHE A 296 2.49 5.33 26.88
C PHE A 296 3.27 5.71 25.61
N LEU A 297 3.81 6.94 25.55
CA LEU A 297 4.45 7.44 24.35
C LEU A 297 5.86 6.87 24.16
N ASN A 298 6.09 6.17 23.06
CA ASN A 298 7.45 5.88 22.59
C ASN A 298 8.00 7.07 21.79
N LEU A 299 8.99 7.76 22.37
CA LEU A 299 9.56 8.98 21.82
C LEU A 299 10.94 8.73 21.18
N PHE A 300 11.07 9.05 19.88
CA PHE A 300 12.33 8.97 19.14
C PHE A 300 12.69 10.31 18.55
N ILE A 301 13.81 10.90 18.97
CA ILE A 301 14.27 12.19 18.44
C ILE A 301 15.71 12.04 17.95
N SER A 302 15.92 12.32 16.68
CA SER A 302 17.26 12.28 16.07
C SER A 302 17.57 13.59 15.36
N ARG A 303 18.70 14.21 15.71
CA ARG A 303 19.19 15.46 15.11
C ARG A 303 20.09 15.20 13.90
N THR A 304 20.04 16.08 12.90
CA THR A 304 20.95 16.07 11.76
C THR A 304 22.40 16.36 12.19
N MET A 305 23.31 15.42 11.88
CA MET A 305 24.75 15.63 11.60
C MET A 305 25.66 16.25 12.68
N THR A 306 25.29 16.18 13.97
CA THR A 306 26.26 16.27 15.09
C THR A 306 26.01 15.18 16.13
N SER A 307 26.14 13.92 15.69
CA SER A 307 26.34 12.65 16.44
C SER A 307 25.68 12.41 17.82
N SER A 308 24.61 13.11 18.18
CA SER A 308 23.92 12.91 19.45
C SER A 308 22.51 12.39 19.18
N THR A 309 22.35 11.07 19.22
CA THR A 309 21.01 10.44 19.24
C THR A 309 20.53 10.45 20.69
N PHE A 310 19.50 11.24 20.99
CA PHE A 310 18.82 11.17 22.28
C PHE A 310 17.69 10.15 22.16
N ILE A 311 17.95 8.91 22.59
CA ILE A 311 16.88 7.94 22.78
C ILE A 311 16.30 8.19 24.17
N LEU A 312 15.24 9.01 24.22
CA LEU A 312 14.35 9.07 25.38
C LEU A 312 13.37 7.90 25.28
N SER A 313 13.85 6.70 25.53
CA SER A 313 12.95 5.58 25.80
C SER A 313 12.41 5.79 27.20
N SER A 314 11.15 6.20 27.33
CA SER A 314 10.44 6.10 28.60
C SER A 314 10.24 4.62 28.92
N TYR A 315 11.23 4.00 29.55
CA TYR A 315 11.02 2.78 30.30
C TYR A 315 10.34 3.18 31.60
N GLN A 316 9.04 2.93 31.71
CA GLN A 316 8.39 2.81 33.01
C GLN A 316 7.99 1.35 33.19
N THR A 317 8.57 0.75 34.24
CA THR A 317 8.20 -0.51 34.90
C THR A 317 6.76 -0.49 35.40
#